data_AF-A0A2N5C5J0-F1
#
_entry.id   AF-A0A2N5C5J0-F1
#
_cell.length_a   1.000
_cell.length_b   1.000
_cell.length_c   1.000
_cell.angle_alpha   90.00
_cell.angle_beta   90.00
_cell.angle_gamma   90.00
#
_symmetry.space_group_name_H-M   'P 1'
#
loop_
_entity.id
_entity.type
_entity.pdbx_description
1 polymer ?
#
loop_
_entity_poly.entity_id
_entity_poly.type
_entity_poly.pdbx_seq_one_letter_code
_entity_poly.pdbx_strand_id
1 'polypeptide(L)'
;MPRTTVEIADDIAAFLPKDDNWLPLDSLVAELWQAGYPEQAIPQLLSVFERYPEEDGSGVAWTVLHGLESLRNYEPELLRSLARQPSEFGILMVGRLINAGIREVDGVSLSDTLRELSATARSQRLRKTAASFASRGD
;
A
#
# COMPACT_ATOMS: atom_id res chain seq x y z
N MET A 1 -24.48 -11.30 -13.55
CA MET A 1 -23.27 -11.17 -14.39
C MET A 1 -22.08 -11.04 -13.44
N PRO A 2 -20.91 -11.62 -13.72
CA PRO A 2 -19.72 -11.35 -12.92
C PRO A 2 -19.40 -9.85 -12.99
N ARG A 3 -18.96 -9.26 -11.87
CA ARG A 3 -18.54 -7.86 -11.82
C ARG A 3 -17.25 -7.67 -12.60
N THR A 4 -17.09 -6.49 -13.18
CA THR A 4 -15.87 -6.05 -13.82
C THR A 4 -14.82 -5.65 -12.79
N THR A 5 -13.54 -5.72 -13.17
CA THR A 5 -12.42 -5.19 -12.38
C THR A 5 -12.66 -3.75 -11.91
N VAL A 6 -13.24 -2.90 -12.78
CA VAL A 6 -13.52 -1.49 -12.46
C VAL A 6 -14.56 -1.38 -11.34
N GLU A 7 -15.67 -2.11 -11.43
CA GLU A 7 -16.70 -2.10 -10.38
C GLU A 7 -16.16 -2.58 -9.03
N ILE A 8 -15.31 -3.61 -9.03
CA ILE A 8 -14.70 -4.13 -7.81
C ILE A 8 -13.67 -3.13 -7.24
N ALA A 9 -12.88 -2.49 -8.10
CA ALA A 9 -11.91 -1.48 -7.69
C ALA A 9 -12.59 -0.25 -7.06
N ASP A 10 -13.71 0.20 -7.64
CA ASP A 10 -14.50 1.31 -7.08
C ASP A 10 -15.05 0.96 -5.69
N ASP A 11 -15.51 -0.27 -5.49
CA ASP A 11 -15.94 -0.75 -4.17
C ASP A 11 -14.79 -0.82 -3.16
N ILE A 12 -13.59 -1.24 -3.58
CA ILE A 12 -12.38 -1.20 -2.73
C ILE A 12 -12.06 0.24 -2.34
N ALA A 13 -12.09 1.18 -3.29
CA ALA A 13 -11.83 2.60 -3.04
C ALA A 13 -12.89 3.23 -2.11
N ALA A 14 -14.14 2.77 -2.18
CA ALA A 14 -15.23 3.21 -1.33
C ALA A 14 -15.33 2.45 0.01
N PHE A 15 -14.55 1.39 0.20
CA PHE A 15 -14.68 0.48 1.36
C PHE A 15 -14.58 1.23 2.70
N LEU A 16 -15.57 1.04 3.57
CA LEU A 16 -15.59 1.54 4.94
C LEU A 16 -15.85 0.35 5.88
N PRO A 17 -14.95 0.04 6.83
CA PRO A 17 -15.21 -1.00 7.80
C PRO A 17 -16.42 -0.58 8.64
N LYS A 18 -17.31 -1.54 8.91
CA LYS A 18 -18.47 -1.37 9.80
C LYS A 18 -18.23 -2.20 11.04
N ASP A 19 -18.35 -1.59 12.22
CA ASP A 19 -18.09 -2.27 13.51
C ASP A 19 -16.73 -3.00 13.52
N ASP A 20 -15.68 -2.33 13.02
CA ASP A 20 -14.33 -2.86 12.82
C ASP A 20 -14.25 -4.15 11.99
N ASN A 21 -15.26 -4.44 11.16
CA ASN A 21 -15.25 -5.59 10.27
C ASN A 21 -14.57 -5.26 8.93
N TRP A 22 -13.37 -5.83 8.75
CA TRP A 22 -12.56 -5.69 7.53
C TRP A 22 -12.72 -6.84 6.54
N LEU A 23 -13.36 -7.95 6.93
CA LEU A 23 -13.54 -9.12 6.06
C LEU A 23 -14.21 -8.83 4.71
N PRO A 24 -15.14 -7.84 4.57
CA PRO A 24 -15.66 -7.51 3.25
C PRO A 24 -14.58 -6.99 2.29
N LEU A 25 -13.55 -6.29 2.79
CA LEU A 25 -12.42 -5.88 1.96
C LEU A 25 -11.61 -7.09 1.47
N ASP A 26 -11.36 -8.07 2.33
CA ASP A 26 -10.68 -9.32 1.95
C ASP A 26 -11.45 -10.03 0.82
N SER A 27 -12.79 -10.06 0.92
CA SER A 27 -13.67 -10.61 -0.11
C SER A 27 -13.59 -9.83 -1.42
N LEU A 28 -13.53 -8.50 -1.37
CA LEU A 28 -13.36 -7.65 -2.56
C LEU A 28 -12.01 -7.89 -3.25
N VAL A 29 -10.94 -8.03 -2.47
CA VAL A 29 -9.60 -8.36 -2.99
C VAL A 29 -9.62 -9.74 -3.64
N ALA A 30 -10.21 -10.75 -2.99
CA ALA A 30 -10.33 -12.08 -3.59
C ALA A 30 -11.12 -12.04 -4.92
N GLU A 31 -12.22 -11.29 -4.97
CA GLU A 31 -13.04 -11.15 -6.18
C GLU A 31 -12.30 -10.40 -7.30
N LEU A 32 -11.53 -9.37 -6.96
CA LEU A 32 -10.71 -8.62 -7.92
C LEU A 32 -9.73 -9.56 -8.65
N TRP A 33 -9.14 -10.52 -7.95
CA TRP A 33 -8.26 -11.52 -8.55
C TRP A 33 -9.01 -12.49 -9.47
N GLN A 34 -10.25 -12.85 -9.12
CA GLN A 34 -11.09 -13.69 -10.00
C GLN A 34 -11.55 -12.96 -11.27
N ALA A 35 -11.60 -11.62 -11.25
CA ALA A 35 -11.95 -10.81 -12.43
C ALA A 35 -10.84 -10.76 -13.50
N GLY A 36 -9.60 -11.16 -13.17
CA GLY A 36 -8.53 -11.46 -14.14
C GLY A 36 -7.62 -10.30 -14.54
N TYR A 37 -7.87 -9.07 -14.09
CA TYR A 37 -7.02 -7.89 -14.38
C TYR A 37 -6.73 -7.02 -13.14
N PRO A 38 -6.24 -7.60 -12.02
CA PRO A 38 -6.06 -6.88 -10.75
C PRO A 38 -5.10 -5.68 -10.85
N GLU A 39 -4.18 -5.66 -11.81
CA GLU A 39 -3.25 -4.56 -12.06
C GLU A 39 -3.92 -3.22 -12.37
N GLN A 40 -5.15 -3.23 -12.90
CA GLN A 40 -5.91 -2.01 -13.16
C GLN A 40 -6.42 -1.33 -11.88
N ALA A 41 -6.37 -2.03 -10.74
CA ALA A 41 -6.88 -1.56 -9.46
C ALA A 41 -5.76 -1.18 -8.46
N ILE A 42 -4.50 -1.13 -8.89
CA ILE A 42 -3.36 -0.76 -8.02
C ILE A 42 -3.62 0.55 -7.25
N PRO A 43 -4.08 1.65 -7.89
CA PRO A 43 -4.37 2.89 -7.17
C PRO A 43 -5.45 2.71 -6.08
N GLN A 44 -6.48 1.93 -6.34
CA GLN A 44 -7.59 1.67 -5.42
C GLN A 44 -7.14 0.80 -4.24
N LEU A 45 -6.32 -0.21 -4.48
CA LEU A 45 -5.69 -1.02 -3.42
C LEU A 45 -4.82 -0.15 -2.52
N LEU A 46 -3.95 0.69 -3.09
CA LEU A 46 -3.11 1.62 -2.33
C LEU A 46 -3.93 2.67 -1.56
N SER A 47 -5.06 3.10 -2.11
CA SER A 47 -5.98 4.05 -1.43
C SER A 47 -6.52 3.52 -0.10
N VAL A 48 -6.54 2.19 0.11
CA VAL A 48 -6.87 1.61 1.42
C VAL A 48 -5.85 2.06 2.47
N PHE A 49 -4.56 1.95 2.16
CA PHE A 49 -3.52 2.39 3.09
C PHE A 49 -3.50 3.90 3.27
N GLU A 50 -3.84 4.68 2.25
CA GLU A 50 -3.96 6.13 2.38
C GLU A 50 -5.07 6.52 3.38
N ARG A 51 -6.22 5.85 3.32
CA ARG A 51 -7.38 6.14 4.18
C ARG A 51 -7.21 5.62 5.62
N TYR A 52 -6.47 4.54 5.78
CA TYR A 52 -6.22 3.90 7.07
C TYR A 52 -4.71 3.74 7.32
N PRO A 53 -3.97 4.86 7.50
CA PRO A 53 -2.51 4.88 7.41
C PRO A 53 -1.77 4.12 8.50
N GLU A 54 -2.42 3.77 9.60
CA GLU A 54 -1.81 3.08 10.76
C GLU A 54 -2.58 1.83 11.20
N GLU A 55 -3.60 1.44 10.43
CA GLU A 55 -4.48 0.31 10.74
C GLU A 55 -4.01 -0.96 10.03
N ASP A 56 -4.04 -2.09 10.74
CA ASP A 56 -3.78 -3.43 10.20
C ASP A 56 -5.04 -4.11 9.66
N GLY A 57 -6.22 -3.53 9.92
CA GLY A 57 -7.50 -4.07 9.47
C GLY A 57 -7.75 -5.51 9.91
N SER A 58 -7.36 -5.83 11.15
CA SER A 58 -7.41 -7.20 11.70
C SER A 58 -6.69 -8.23 10.82
N GLY A 59 -5.61 -7.83 10.16
CA GLY A 59 -4.80 -8.65 9.26
C GLY A 59 -5.16 -8.49 7.78
N VAL A 60 -6.29 -7.88 7.43
CA VAL A 60 -6.73 -7.74 6.03
C VAL A 60 -5.83 -6.78 5.24
N ALA A 61 -5.20 -5.81 5.91
CA ALA A 61 -4.21 -4.94 5.26
C ALA A 61 -3.03 -5.74 4.68
N TRP A 62 -2.67 -6.88 5.29
CA TRP A 62 -1.67 -7.80 4.74
C TRP A 62 -2.14 -8.48 3.46
N THR A 63 -3.43 -8.83 3.33
CA THR A 63 -3.98 -9.37 2.08
C THR A 63 -3.80 -8.35 0.95
N VAL A 64 -4.12 -7.08 1.19
CA VAL A 64 -3.93 -6.00 0.21
C VAL A 64 -2.46 -5.85 -0.16
N LEU A 65 -1.56 -5.85 0.84
CA LEU A 65 -0.12 -5.72 0.61
C LEU A 65 0.42 -6.88 -0.23
N HIS A 66 0.09 -8.13 0.13
CA HIS A 66 0.56 -9.29 -0.61
C HIS A 66 -0.03 -9.35 -2.02
N GLY A 67 -1.27 -8.90 -2.17
CA GLY A 67 -1.87 -8.66 -3.47
C GLY A 67 -1.03 -7.71 -4.32
N LEU A 68 -0.74 -6.50 -3.81
CA LEU A 68 0.09 -5.52 -4.49
C LEU A 68 1.49 -6.05 -4.85
N GLU A 69 2.18 -6.70 -3.90
CA GLU A 69 3.52 -7.27 -4.12
C GLU A 69 3.54 -8.39 -5.17
N SER A 70 2.39 -9.02 -5.47
CA SER A 70 2.28 -10.03 -6.53
C SER A 70 2.12 -9.44 -7.94
N LEU A 71 1.80 -8.15 -8.04
CA LEU A 71 1.59 -7.44 -9.31
C LEU A 71 2.93 -6.92 -9.85
N ARG A 72 3.02 -6.78 -11.17
CA ARG A 72 4.18 -6.11 -11.80
C ARG A 72 3.97 -4.60 -11.79
N ASN A 73 5.05 -3.85 -11.60
CA ASN A 73 5.09 -2.38 -11.75
C ASN A 73 4.15 -1.62 -10.79
N TYR A 74 3.91 -2.15 -9.58
CA TYR A 74 3.13 -1.44 -8.56
C TYR A 74 3.95 -0.34 -7.88
N GLU A 75 5.28 -0.43 -7.96
CA GLU A 75 6.24 0.38 -7.21
C GLU A 75 6.14 1.88 -7.53
N PRO A 76 5.99 2.32 -8.80
CA PRO A 76 5.77 3.74 -9.09
C PRO A 76 4.49 4.28 -8.45
N GLU A 77 3.41 3.50 -8.44
CA GLU A 77 2.16 3.89 -7.80
C GLU A 77 2.27 3.90 -6.28
N LEU A 78 3.02 2.98 -5.68
CA LEU A 78 3.34 3.00 -4.25
C LEU A 78 4.02 4.31 -3.86
N LEU A 79 5.01 4.77 -4.63
CA LEU A 79 5.69 6.03 -4.34
C LEU A 79 4.76 7.24 -4.51
N ARG A 80 3.91 7.24 -5.54
CA ARG A 80 2.87 8.27 -5.72
C ARG A 80 1.87 8.27 -4.55
N SER A 81 1.49 7.10 -4.06
CA SER A 81 0.60 6.95 -2.90
C SER A 81 1.22 7.55 -1.64
N LEU A 82 2.48 7.20 -1.34
CA LEU A 82 3.21 7.74 -0.18
C LEU A 82 3.39 9.25 -0.24
N ALA A 83 3.62 9.81 -1.44
CA ALA A 83 3.72 11.25 -1.64
C ALA A 83 2.39 11.97 -1.39
N ARG A 84 1.24 11.34 -1.64
CA ARG A 84 -0.09 11.88 -1.30
C ARG A 84 -0.37 11.78 0.19
N GLN A 85 -0.25 10.57 0.74
CA GLN A 85 -0.58 10.26 2.13
C GLN A 85 0.27 9.09 2.61
N PRO A 86 1.26 9.33 3.50
CA PRO A 86 2.07 8.26 4.06
C PRO A 86 1.25 7.25 4.86
N SER A 87 1.63 5.98 4.76
CA SER A 87 1.01 4.86 5.47
C SER A 87 2.07 3.87 5.97
N GLU A 88 1.77 3.14 7.04
CA GLU A 88 2.69 2.16 7.65
C GLU A 88 3.00 1.03 6.67
N PHE A 89 1.97 0.51 6.00
CA PHE A 89 2.12 -0.52 4.97
C PHE A 89 2.90 -0.01 3.76
N GLY A 90 2.66 1.23 3.29
CA GLY A 90 3.42 1.79 2.19
C GLY A 90 4.92 1.93 2.53
N ILE A 91 5.24 2.44 3.73
CA ILE A 91 6.62 2.53 4.23
C ILE A 91 7.27 1.15 4.32
N LEU A 92 6.52 0.16 4.83
CA LEU A 92 6.98 -1.22 4.97
C LEU A 92 7.29 -1.84 3.60
N MET A 93 6.45 -1.61 2.59
CA MET A 93 6.71 -2.07 1.22
C MET A 93 7.99 -1.44 0.64
N VAL A 94 8.21 -0.14 0.82
CA VAL A 94 9.48 0.51 0.42
C VAL A 94 10.67 -0.12 1.14
N GLY A 95 10.55 -0.36 2.46
CA GLY A 95 11.59 -1.07 3.22
C GLY A 95 11.89 -2.47 2.68
N ARG A 96 10.86 -3.21 2.22
CA ARG A 96 11.03 -4.53 1.59
C ARG A 96 11.71 -4.44 0.23
N LEU A 97 11.38 -3.45 -0.59
CA LEU A 97 12.07 -3.19 -1.85
C LEU A 97 13.58 -2.95 -1.63
N ILE A 98 13.93 -2.14 -0.63
CA ILE A 98 15.34 -1.91 -0.24
C ILE A 98 16.02 -3.21 0.19
N ASN A 99 15.35 -4.03 1.00
CA ASN A 99 15.88 -5.33 1.43
C ASN A 99 16.05 -6.30 0.25
N ALA A 100 15.23 -6.17 -0.80
CA ALA A 100 15.36 -6.93 -2.05
C ALA A 100 16.47 -6.39 -2.97
N GLY A 101 17.20 -5.33 -2.55
CA GLY A 101 18.29 -4.73 -3.31
C GLY A 101 17.86 -3.62 -4.28
N ILE A 102 16.58 -3.26 -4.32
CA ILE A 102 16.07 -2.17 -5.15
C ILE A 102 16.41 -0.84 -4.45
N ARG A 103 17.04 0.07 -5.19
CA ARG A 103 17.47 1.37 -4.65
C ARG A 103 16.66 2.53 -5.19
N GLU A 104 16.12 2.36 -6.38
CA GLU A 104 15.42 3.41 -7.11
C GLU A 104 14.26 2.80 -7.90
N VAL A 105 13.18 3.56 -8.02
CA VAL A 105 12.03 3.27 -8.89
C VAL A 105 11.71 4.54 -9.67
N ASP A 106 11.69 4.47 -11.00
CA ASP A 106 11.42 5.61 -11.89
C ASP A 106 12.23 6.89 -11.56
N GLY A 107 13.52 6.75 -11.22
CA GLY A 107 14.37 7.91 -10.87
C GLY A 107 14.22 8.39 -9.42
N VAL A 108 13.37 7.75 -8.61
CA VAL A 108 13.12 8.13 -7.21
C VAL A 108 13.86 7.19 -6.26
N SER A 109 14.78 7.76 -5.48
CA SER A 109 15.54 7.05 -4.45
C SER A 109 14.64 6.59 -3.30
N LEU A 110 14.65 5.28 -3.03
CA LEU A 110 13.84 4.68 -1.96
C LEU A 110 14.35 5.07 -0.57
N SER A 111 15.67 5.15 -0.39
CA SER A 111 16.27 5.59 0.87
C SER A 111 15.96 7.06 1.17
N ASP A 112 15.98 7.93 0.15
CA ASP A 112 15.65 9.34 0.34
C ASP A 112 14.16 9.53 0.61
N THR A 113 13.30 8.75 -0.04
CA THR A 113 11.86 8.69 0.28
C THR A 113 11.65 8.37 1.76
N LEU A 114 12.31 7.34 2.29
CA LEU A 114 12.19 6.99 3.72
C LEU A 114 12.76 8.07 4.64
N ARG A 115 13.89 8.69 4.28
CA ARG A 115 14.45 9.82 5.04
C ARG A 115 13.49 11.00 5.08
N GLU A 116 12.91 11.37 3.95
CA GLU A 116 11.92 12.44 3.86
C GLU A 116 10.69 12.15 4.72
N LEU A 117 10.12 10.94 4.61
CA LEU A 117 8.96 10.52 5.41
C LEU A 117 9.28 10.52 6.91
N SER A 118 10.50 10.13 7.30
CA SER A 118 10.94 10.17 8.70
C SER A 118 10.96 11.58 9.28
N ALA A 119 11.18 12.60 8.45
CA ALA A 119 11.22 14.00 8.84
C ALA A 119 9.85 14.69 8.74
N THR A 120 9.03 14.33 7.77
CA THR A 120 7.85 15.11 7.35
C THR A 120 6.51 14.47 7.70
N ALA A 121 6.43 13.15 7.89
CA ALA A 121 5.16 12.48 8.15
C ALA A 121 4.50 13.06 9.42
N ARG A 122 3.19 13.32 9.37
CA ARG A 122 2.46 13.94 10.49
C ARG A 122 2.44 13.05 11.74
N SER A 123 2.23 11.75 11.54
CA SER A 123 2.20 10.77 12.61
C SER A 123 3.61 10.45 13.13
N GLN A 124 3.76 10.43 14.45
CA GLN A 124 5.02 10.02 15.09
C GLN A 124 5.32 8.54 14.83
N ARG A 125 4.30 7.68 14.75
CA ARG A 125 4.47 6.26 14.45
C ARG A 125 5.08 6.09 13.06
N LEU A 126 4.50 6.73 12.05
CA LEU A 126 5.01 6.69 10.68
C LEU A 126 6.44 7.23 10.56
N ARG A 127 6.76 8.34 11.25
CA ARG A 127 8.15 8.86 11.29
C ARG A 127 9.13 7.83 11.84
N LYS A 128 8.77 7.15 12.93
CA LYS A 128 9.61 6.10 13.55
C LYS A 128 9.74 4.88 12.64
N THR A 129 8.65 4.44 12.01
CA THR A 129 8.68 3.32 11.06
C THR A 129 9.61 3.64 9.89
N ALA A 130 9.47 4.81 9.27
CA ALA A 130 10.34 5.24 8.18
C ALA A 130 11.82 5.34 8.61
N ALA A 131 12.11 5.95 9.76
CA ALA A 131 13.46 6.06 10.30
C ALA A 131 14.11 4.68 10.52
N SER A 132 13.32 3.68 10.98
CA SER A 132 13.81 2.34 11.24
C SER A 132 14.31 1.59 10.00
N PHE A 133 13.75 1.92 8.83
CA PHE A 133 14.19 1.38 7.55
C PHE A 133 15.30 2.24 6.93
N ALA A 134 15.22 3.57 7.05
CA ALA A 134 16.25 4.48 6.56
C ALA A 134 17.63 4.19 7.18
N SER A 135 17.67 3.85 8.48
CA SER A 135 18.93 3.53 9.17
C SER A 135 19.52 2.16 8.83
N ARG A 136 18.84 1.34 8.01
CA ARG A 136 19.30 0.00 7.57
C ARG A 136 19.89 0.02 6.17
N GLY A 137 19.75 1.14 5.45
CA GLY A 137 20.16 1.29 4.05
C GLY A 137 21.59 1.79 3.85
N ASP A 138 22.30 2.12 4.94
CA ASP A 138 23.69 2.60 4.98
C ASP A 138 24.68 1.46 5.30
#